data_AF-A0A355FM27-F1
#
_entry.id   AF-A0A355FM27-F1
#
_cell.length_a   1.000
_cell.length_b   1.000
_cell.length_c   1.000
_cell.angle_alpha   90.00
_cell.angle_beta   90.00
_cell.angle_gamma   90.00
#
_symmetry.space_group_name_H-M   'P 1'
#
loop_
_entity.id
_entity.type
_entity.pdbx_description
1 polymer ?
#
loop_
_entity_poly.entity_id
_entity_poly.type
_entity_poly.pdbx_seq_one_letter_code
_entity_poly.pdbx_strand_id
1 'polypeptide(L)'
;MLMVMLIPFVSALATGLAVGYIGASFPIIISLLGPSPSFAALLANLVLAQGFGMIGVMLSPVHVCHLVSNEYFETELSHSTRLLLAPSALVLLGSILLYLLYSLVF
;
A
#
# COMPACT_ATOMS: atom_id res chain seq x y z
N MET A 1 11.37 -6.21 -6.76
CA MET A 1 10.20 -6.60 -5.94
C MET A 1 10.16 -5.88 -4.60
N LEU A 2 11.19 -5.99 -3.74
CA LEU A 2 11.20 -5.33 -2.43
C LEU A 2 10.98 -3.81 -2.51
N MET A 3 11.59 -3.13 -3.48
CA MET A 3 11.38 -1.68 -3.69
C MET A 3 9.94 -1.33 -4.07
N VAL A 4 9.28 -2.19 -4.86
CA VAL A 4 7.87 -2.01 -5.28
C VAL A 4 6.91 -2.15 -4.10
N MET A 5 7.32 -2.84 -3.03
CA MET A 5 6.58 -2.93 -1.78
C MET A 5 6.91 -1.76 -0.84
N LEU A 6 8.21 -1.49 -0.61
CA LEU A 6 8.66 -0.54 0.41
C LEU A 6 8.38 0.92 0.05
N ILE A 7 8.62 1.32 -1.20
CA ILE A 7 8.46 2.72 -1.62
C ILE A 7 7.01 3.20 -1.41
N PRO A 8 5.98 2.53 -1.96
CA PRO A 8 4.60 2.95 -1.73
C PRO A 8 4.19 2.81 -0.26
N PHE A 9 4.62 1.76 0.44
CA PHE A 9 4.28 1.57 1.85
C PHE A 9 4.81 2.70 2.74
N VAL A 10 6.10 3.05 2.62
CA VAL A 10 6.73 4.10 3.43
C VAL A 10 6.18 5.47 3.05
N SER A 11 5.99 5.73 1.76
CA SER A 11 5.40 6.99 1.29
C SER A 11 3.96 7.16 1.79
N ALA A 12 3.17 6.08 1.77
CA ALA A 12 1.82 6.07 2.29
C ALA A 12 1.78 6.23 3.81
N LEU A 13 2.68 5.57 4.54
CA LEU A 13 2.78 5.68 5.99
C LEU A 13 3.14 7.11 6.41
N ALA A 14 4.03 7.77 5.66
CA ALA A 14 4.45 9.15 5.93
C ALA A 14 3.39 10.19 5.56
N THR A 15 2.61 9.97 4.49
CA THR A 15 1.62 10.95 4.01
C THR A 15 0.22 10.74 4.57
N GLY A 16 -0.16 9.51 4.91
CA GLY A 16 -1.52 9.17 5.32
C GLY A 16 -2.59 9.42 4.25
N LEU A 17 -2.19 9.60 2.98
CA LEU A 17 -3.06 10.02 1.88
C LEU A 17 -2.83 9.18 0.62
N ALA A 18 -3.91 8.72 0.00
CA ALA A 18 -3.83 7.88 -1.19
C ALA A 18 -3.13 8.60 -2.36
N VAL A 19 -3.51 9.86 -2.62
CA VAL A 19 -2.90 10.67 -3.68
C VAL A 19 -1.40 10.91 -3.42
N GLY A 20 -1.01 11.01 -2.14
CA GLY A 20 0.38 11.24 -1.74
C GLY A 20 1.30 10.10 -2.15
N TYR A 21 0.96 8.86 -1.77
CA TYR A 21 1.81 7.72 -2.14
C TYR A 21 1.73 7.38 -3.63
N ILE A 22 0.55 7.50 -4.26
CA ILE A 22 0.42 7.22 -5.69
C ILE A 22 1.33 8.15 -6.49
N GLY A 23 1.25 9.45 -6.23
CA GLY A 23 2.09 10.45 -6.91
C GLY A 23 3.58 10.27 -6.65
N ALA A 24 3.98 9.93 -5.42
CA ALA A 24 5.39 9.79 -5.07
C ALA A 24 6.03 8.46 -5.53
N SER A 25 5.28 7.36 -5.50
CA SER A 25 5.85 6.02 -5.69
C SER A 25 5.63 5.43 -7.09
N PHE A 26 4.51 5.69 -7.75
CA PHE A 26 4.18 5.03 -9.02
C PHE A 26 5.12 5.42 -10.17
N PRO A 27 5.53 6.70 -10.33
CA PRO A 27 6.52 7.07 -11.35
C PRO A 27 7.85 6.32 -11.16
N ILE A 28 8.26 6.12 -9.91
CA ILE A 28 9.48 5.39 -9.56
C ILE A 28 9.32 3.91 -9.92
N ILE A 29 8.21 3.29 -9.53
CA ILE A 29 7.92 1.88 -9.86
C ILE A 29 7.90 1.65 -11.37
N ILE A 30 7.23 2.52 -12.13
CA ILE A 30 7.17 2.43 -13.60
C ILE A 30 8.58 2.58 -14.19
N SER A 31 9.40 3.49 -13.67
CA SER A 31 10.79 3.65 -14.11
C SER A 31 11.65 2.40 -13.81
N LEU A 32 11.40 1.73 -12.68
CA LEU A 32 12.07 0.47 -12.30
C LEU A 32 11.71 -0.72 -13.22
N LEU A 33 10.55 -0.70 -13.86
CA LEU A 33 10.09 -1.72 -14.81
C LEU A 33 10.80 -1.64 -16.16
N GLY A 34 11.52 -0.53 -16.43
CA GLY A 34 12.23 -0.30 -17.68
C GLY A 34 11.37 0.30 -18.80
N PRO A 35 11.95 0.53 -20.00
CA PRO A 35 11.29 1.27 -21.08
C PRO A 35 10.16 0.49 -21.79
N SER A 36 10.12 -0.84 -21.67
CA SER A 36 9.13 -1.68 -22.36
C SER A 36 8.79 -2.93 -21.53
N PRO A 37 8.17 -2.79 -20.34
CA PRO A 37 7.75 -3.93 -19.55
C PRO A 37 6.64 -4.71 -20.27
N SER A 38 6.60 -6.02 -20.07
CA SER A 38 5.43 -6.80 -20.48
C SER A 38 4.18 -6.30 -19.74
N PHE A 39 3.02 -6.42 -20.38
CA PHE A 39 1.75 -6.04 -19.75
C PHE A 39 1.52 -6.78 -18.43
N ALA A 40 1.89 -8.06 -18.38
CA ALA A 40 1.87 -8.89 -17.17
C ALA A 40 2.71 -8.30 -16.04
N ALA A 41 3.97 -7.97 -16.33
CA ALA A 41 4.89 -7.40 -15.34
C ALA A 41 4.40 -6.05 -14.82
N LEU A 42 3.87 -5.20 -15.71
CA LEU A 42 3.29 -3.92 -15.33
C LEU A 42 2.10 -4.12 -14.38
N LEU A 43 1.09 -4.92 -14.77
CA LEU A 43 -0.09 -5.16 -13.95
C LEU A 43 0.25 -5.77 -12.59
N ALA A 44 1.09 -6.80 -12.57
CA ALA A 44 1.48 -7.49 -11.35
C ALA A 44 2.15 -6.51 -10.37
N ASN A 45 3.11 -5.70 -10.83
CA ASN A 45 3.80 -4.73 -9.96
C ASN A 45 2.90 -3.58 -9.50
N LEU A 46 1.96 -3.12 -10.34
CA LEU A 46 1.00 -2.08 -9.93
C LEU A 46 0.03 -2.58 -8.86
N VAL A 47 -0.49 -3.81 -8.98
CA VAL A 47 -1.38 -4.41 -7.97
C VAL A 47 -0.64 -4.57 -6.64
N LEU A 48 0.62 -5.01 -6.70
CA LEU A 48 1.45 -5.15 -5.52
C LEU A 48 1.72 -3.79 -4.86
N ALA A 49 2.11 -2.78 -5.64
CA ALA A 49 2.35 -1.44 -5.14
C ALA A 49 1.10 -0.80 -4.53
N GLN A 50 -0.06 -1.00 -5.15
CA GLN A 50 -1.35 -0.53 -4.66
C GLN A 50 -1.70 -1.16 -3.32
N GLY A 51 -1.53 -2.48 -3.19
CA GLY A 51 -1.79 -3.20 -1.94
C GLY A 51 -0.95 -2.68 -0.79
N PHE A 52 0.36 -2.59 -1.00
CA PHE A 52 1.30 -2.09 0.00
C PHE A 52 1.10 -0.61 0.33
N GLY A 53 0.85 0.22 -0.67
CA GLY A 53 0.57 1.64 -0.45
C GLY A 53 -0.74 1.87 0.32
N MET A 54 -1.82 1.20 -0.07
CA MET A 54 -3.11 1.36 0.60
C MET A 54 -3.05 0.93 2.08
N ILE A 55 -2.36 -0.16 2.38
CA ILE A 55 -2.14 -0.59 3.76
C ILE A 55 -1.25 0.37 4.53
N GLY A 56 -0.23 0.96 3.88
CA GLY A 56 0.55 2.04 4.48
C GLY A 56 -0.31 3.23 4.88
N VAL A 57 -1.32 3.61 4.08
CA VAL A 57 -2.27 4.69 4.42
C VAL A 57 -3.11 4.31 5.63
N MET A 58 -3.66 3.09 5.66
CA MET A 58 -4.54 2.63 6.76
C MET A 58 -3.81 2.48 8.10
N LEU A 59 -2.53 2.09 8.08
CA LEU A 59 -1.71 1.97 9.28
C LEU A 59 -1.03 3.29 9.68
N SER A 60 -1.21 4.36 8.90
CA SER A 60 -0.56 5.64 9.15
C SER A 60 -1.15 6.36 10.36
N PRO A 61 -0.31 6.79 11.34
CA PRO A 61 -0.77 7.55 12.48
C PRO A 61 -1.21 8.98 12.11
N VAL A 62 -0.82 9.45 10.92
CA VAL A 62 -1.21 10.78 10.40
C VAL A 62 -2.44 10.71 9.50
N HIS A 63 -3.07 9.53 9.35
CA HIS A 63 -4.31 9.42 8.60
C HIS A 63 -5.45 10.13 9.32
N VAL A 64 -5.90 11.25 8.75
CA VAL A 64 -6.86 12.17 9.39
C VAL A 64 -8.14 11.48 9.81
N CYS A 65 -8.71 10.59 8.98
CA CYS A 65 -9.94 9.87 9.34
C CYS A 65 -9.74 8.98 10.57
N HIS A 66 -8.58 8.34 10.69
CA HIS A 66 -8.27 7.47 11.83
C HIS A 66 -8.05 8.31 13.10
N LEU A 67 -7.33 9.43 12.99
CA LEU A 67 -7.10 10.34 14.10
C LEU A 67 -8.42 10.93 14.65
N VAL A 68 -9.26 11.48 13.78
CA VAL A 68 -10.54 12.10 14.17
C VAL A 68 -11.53 11.07 14.69
N SER A 69 -11.55 9.85 14.15
CA SER A 69 -12.37 8.77 14.73
C SER A 69 -11.93 8.41 16.14
N ASN A 70 -10.63 8.29 16.40
CA ASN A 70 -10.14 8.00 17.76
C ASN A 70 -10.43 9.15 18.73
N GLU A 71 -10.32 10.40 18.27
CA GLU A 71 -10.68 11.57 19.07
C GLU A 71 -12.18 11.60 19.41
N TYR A 72 -13.05 11.28 18.44
CA TYR A 72 -14.50 11.23 18.64
C TYR A 72 -14.94 10.11 19.61
N PHE A 73 -14.31 8.94 19.52
CA PHE A 73 -14.63 7.79 20.38
C PHE A 73 -13.79 7.73 21.67
N GLU A 74 -12.93 8.72 21.90
CA GLU A 74 -12.02 8.79 23.06
C GLU A 74 -11.14 7.52 23.21
N THR A 75 -10.71 6.95 22.09
CA THR A 75 -9.89 5.72 22.06
C THR A 75 -8.42 6.00 21.76
N GLU A 76 -7.54 5.11 22.22
CA GLU A 76 -6.11 5.21 21.94
C GLU A 76 -5.80 4.83 20.48
N LEU A 77 -5.11 5.73 19.76
CA LEU A 77 -4.64 5.51 18.39
C LEU A 77 -3.83 4.21 18.26
N SER A 78 -2.97 3.91 19.26
CA SER A 78 -2.12 2.72 19.22
C SER A 78 -2.93 1.41 19.30
N HIS A 79 -4.06 1.42 20.01
CA HIS A 79 -4.94 0.28 20.16
C HIS A 79 -5.72 0.02 18.87
N SER A 80 -6.35 1.06 18.31
CA SER A 80 -7.09 0.96 17.05
C SER A 80 -6.19 0.60 15.86
N THR A 81 -4.98 1.18 15.76
CA THR A 81 -4.03 0.79 14.72
C THR A 81 -3.56 -0.67 14.86
N ARG A 82 -3.41 -1.19 16.09
CA ARG A 82 -3.10 -2.62 16.30
C ARG A 82 -4.23 -3.54 15.84
N LEU A 83 -5.49 -3.15 16.06
CA LEU A 83 -6.64 -3.90 15.56
C LEU A 83 -6.67 -3.94 14.02
N LEU A 84 -6.15 -2.90 13.36
CA LEU A 84 -6.03 -2.85 11.90
C LEU A 84 -4.90 -3.73 11.35
N LEU A 85 -3.96 -4.23 12.17
CA LEU A 85 -2.86 -5.06 11.69
C LEU A 85 -3.35 -6.39 11.09
N ALA A 86 -4.33 -7.04 11.73
CA ALA A 86 -4.89 -8.31 11.25
C ALA A 86 -5.57 -8.19 9.87
N PRO A 87 -6.55 -7.26 9.65
CA PRO A 87 -7.12 -7.07 8.33
C PRO A 87 -6.10 -6.55 7.31
N SER A 88 -5.14 -5.72 7.75
CA SER A 88 -4.05 -5.25 6.89
C SER A 88 -3.19 -6.40 6.37
N ALA A 89 -2.82 -7.35 7.22
CA ALA A 89 -2.07 -8.54 6.83
C ALA A 89 -2.85 -9.40 5.82
N LEU A 90 -4.17 -9.54 6.01
CA LEU A 90 -5.04 -10.27 5.08
C LEU A 90 -5.06 -9.62 3.68
N VAL A 91 -5.16 -8.29 3.63
CA VAL A 91 -5.12 -7.54 2.36
C VAL A 91 -3.76 -7.68 1.68
N LEU A 92 -2.66 -7.58 2.43
CA LEU A 92 -1.31 -7.77 1.88
C LEU A 92 -1.12 -9.19 1.31
N LEU A 93 -1.61 -10.21 2.02
CA LEU A 93 -1.63 -11.59 1.51
C LEU A 93 -2.41 -11.68 0.20
N GLY A 94 -3.60 -11.07 0.13
CA GLY A 94 -4.40 -11.00 -1.10
C GLY A 94 -3.66 -10.31 -2.25
N SER A 95 -2.97 -9.20 -1.99
CA SER A 95 -2.17 -8.49 -3.00
C SER A 95 -0.99 -9.31 -3.51
N ILE A 96 -0.32 -10.07 -2.64
CA ILE A 96 0.76 -11.00 -3.03
C ILE A 96 0.19 -12.15 -3.87
N LEU A 97 -0.95 -12.72 -3.50
CA LEU A 97 -1.61 -13.77 -4.26
C LEU A 97 -2.03 -13.28 -5.66
N LEU A 98 -2.60 -12.07 -5.76
CA LEU A 98 -2.92 -11.47 -7.05
C LEU A 98 -1.67 -11.18 -7.89
N TYR A 99 -0.59 -10.70 -7.27
CA TYR A 99 0.70 -10.56 -7.94
C TYR A 99 1.17 -11.88 -8.57
N LEU A 100 1.11 -12.98 -7.80
CA LEU A 100 1.51 -14.31 -8.28
C LEU A 100 0.59 -14.80 -9.40
N LEU A 101 -0.73 -14.59 -9.26
CA LEU A 101 -1.71 -14.96 -10.27
C LEU A 101 -1.45 -14.21 -11.59
N TYR A 102 -1.28 -12.89 -11.55
CA TYR A 102 -1.01 -12.10 -12.74
C TYR A 102 0.34 -12.44 -13.38
N SER A 103 1.35 -12.75 -12.57
CA SER A 103 2.67 -13.15 -13.07
C SER A 103 2.69 -14.57 -13.68
N LEU A 104 1.69 -15.41 -13.40
CA LEU A 104 1.60 -16.79 -13.90
C LEU A 104 0.67 -16.91 -15.11
N VAL A 105 -0.42 -16.13 -15.13
CA VAL A 105 -1.47 -16.19 -16.15
C VAL A 105 -1.13 -15.36 -17.39
N PHE A 106 -0.40 -14.26 -17.22
CA PHE A 106 -0.02 -13.32 -18.29
C PHE A 106 1.51 -13.30 -18.47
#